data_AF-A0A8S1LP81-F1
#
_entry.id   AF-A0A8S1LP81-F1
#
_cell.length_a   1.000
_cell.length_b   1.000
_cell.length_c   1.000
_cell.angle_alpha   90.00
_cell.angle_beta   90.00
_cell.angle_gamma   90.00
#
_symmetry.space_group_name_H-M   'P 1'
#
loop_
_entity.id
_entity.type
_entity.pdbx_description
1 polymer ?
#
loop_
_entity_poly.entity_id
_entity_poly.type
_entity_poly.pdbx_seq_one_letter_code
_entity_poly.pdbx_strand_id
1 'polypeptide(L)'
;MDWKIKNLVGGECLGREIFLRVQGILQKGIEVRFMERIDQKFLEVKDRLINIYNSKAQIGKYSNGLKIGKWGYMKNDDKIAGGQYNEQGQKIGKCIDLLESFCDQAQATFNGEYNLKGKKVGKWDIMYCIRYEQQFKLIGGGFYRNDESQTKIGR
;
A
#
# COMPACT_ATOMS: atom_id res chain seq x y z
N MET A 1 -46.56 -71.12 32.40
CA MET A 1 -47.24 -69.82 32.59
C MET A 1 -46.57 -68.83 31.66
N ASP A 2 -47.34 -68.41 30.66
CA ASP A 2 -47.01 -67.43 29.62
C ASP A 2 -46.95 -66.01 30.19
N TRP A 3 -45.99 -65.20 29.75
CA TRP A 3 -46.33 -63.86 29.25
C TRP A 3 -45.33 -63.42 28.15
N LYS A 4 -45.82 -63.45 26.91
CA LYS A 4 -45.31 -62.71 25.74
C LYS A 4 -45.60 -61.21 25.88
N ILE A 5 -44.59 -60.35 25.75
CA ILE A 5 -44.83 -58.99 25.24
C ILE A 5 -44.12 -58.81 23.90
N LYS A 6 -44.95 -58.48 22.92
CA LYS A 6 -44.67 -58.28 21.51
C LYS A 6 -44.04 -56.91 21.27
N ASN A 7 -43.23 -56.88 20.22
CA ASN A 7 -42.83 -55.75 19.40
C ASN A 7 -43.82 -54.55 19.37
N LEU A 8 -43.30 -53.36 19.65
CA LEU A 8 -43.77 -52.09 19.10
C LEU A 8 -42.65 -51.53 18.22
N VAL A 9 -42.70 -51.90 16.94
CA VAL A 9 -41.94 -51.30 15.85
C VAL A 9 -42.68 -50.02 15.45
N GLY A 10 -41.99 -48.88 15.39
CA GLY A 10 -42.58 -47.69 14.74
C GLY A 10 -42.10 -46.30 15.16
N GLY A 11 -41.05 -46.14 15.97
CA GLY A 11 -40.60 -44.82 16.43
C GLY A 11 -39.14 -44.44 16.15
N GLU A 12 -38.26 -45.39 15.86
CA GLU A 12 -36.80 -45.15 15.97
C GLU A 12 -36.10 -44.72 14.68
N CYS A 13 -36.77 -44.76 13.52
CA CYS A 13 -36.13 -44.39 12.25
C CYS A 13 -36.15 -42.88 11.95
N LEU A 14 -37.16 -42.13 12.41
CA LEU A 14 -37.24 -40.68 12.13
C LEU A 14 -36.21 -39.87 12.92
N GLY A 15 -35.89 -40.29 14.15
CA GLY A 15 -34.96 -39.58 15.03
C GLY A 15 -33.50 -39.64 14.55
N ARG A 16 -33.04 -40.78 14.03
CA ARG A 16 -31.67 -40.94 13.50
C ARG A 16 -31.43 -40.15 12.21
N GLU A 17 -32.41 -40.11 11.32
CA GLU A 17 -32.28 -39.37 10.06
C GLU A 17 -32.27 -37.84 10.28
N ILE A 18 -33.09 -37.35 11.21
CA ILE A 18 -33.09 -35.93 11.63
C ILE A 18 -31.77 -35.58 12.34
N PHE A 19 -31.27 -36.45 13.23
CA PHE A 19 -30.01 -36.22 13.94
C PHE A 19 -28.81 -36.16 12.98
N LEU A 20 -28.74 -37.02 11.97
CA LEU A 20 -27.66 -37.01 10.97
C LEU A 20 -27.75 -35.80 10.03
N ARG A 21 -28.95 -35.34 9.64
CA ARG A 21 -29.11 -34.10 8.86
C ARG A 21 -28.75 -32.85 9.69
N VAL A 22 -29.10 -32.81 10.97
CA VAL A 22 -28.75 -31.69 11.88
C VAL A 22 -27.24 -31.66 12.16
N GLN A 23 -26.58 -32.81 12.37
CA GLN A 23 -25.13 -32.90 12.52
C GLN A 23 -24.39 -32.43 11.26
N GLY A 24 -24.83 -32.84 10.06
CA GLY A 24 -24.21 -32.39 8.79
C GLY A 24 -24.40 -30.89 8.49
N ILE A 25 -25.55 -30.31 8.84
CA ILE A 25 -25.80 -28.86 8.71
C ILE A 25 -24.99 -28.06 9.73
N LEU A 26 -24.87 -28.56 10.97
CA LEU A 26 -24.04 -27.94 12.00
C LEU A 26 -22.55 -28.01 11.65
N GLN A 27 -22.06 -29.13 11.12
CA GLN A 27 -20.65 -29.29 10.74
C GLN A 27 -20.28 -28.39 9.54
N LYS A 28 -21.14 -28.31 8.51
CA LYS A 28 -20.98 -27.34 7.42
C LYS A 28 -21.11 -25.88 7.88
N GLY A 29 -22.04 -25.58 8.79
CA GLY A 29 -22.20 -24.23 9.35
C GLY A 29 -21.10 -23.81 10.34
N ILE A 30 -20.37 -24.75 10.93
CA ILE A 30 -19.18 -24.51 11.76
C ILE A 30 -17.96 -24.33 10.87
N GLU A 31 -17.79 -25.14 9.82
CA GLU A 31 -16.70 -24.95 8.84
C GLU A 31 -16.79 -23.62 8.10
N VAL A 32 -17.99 -23.21 7.64
CA VAL A 32 -18.19 -21.91 6.99
C VAL A 32 -17.85 -20.75 7.94
N ARG A 33 -18.36 -20.79 9.17
CA ARG A 33 -18.07 -19.73 10.17
C ARG A 33 -16.63 -19.74 10.68
N PHE A 34 -15.93 -20.86 10.58
CA PHE A 34 -14.52 -20.97 10.91
C PHE A 34 -13.64 -20.41 9.79
N MET A 35 -13.96 -20.73 8.54
CA MET A 35 -13.27 -20.17 7.37
C MET A 35 -13.47 -18.66 7.25
N GLU A 36 -14.68 -18.14 7.48
CA GLU A 36 -14.94 -16.69 7.50
C GLU A 36 -14.09 -15.93 8.53
N ARG A 37 -13.84 -16.54 9.70
CA ARG A 37 -12.96 -15.94 10.74
C ARG A 37 -11.49 -16.02 10.39
N ILE A 38 -11.07 -17.07 9.68
CA ILE A 38 -9.70 -17.19 9.17
C ILE A 38 -9.46 -16.13 8.10
N ASP A 39 -10.41 -15.93 7.19
CA ASP A 39 -10.31 -14.93 6.13
C ASP A 39 -10.29 -13.51 6.70
N GLN A 40 -11.09 -13.20 7.72
CA GLN A 40 -11.04 -11.90 8.39
C GLN A 40 -9.70 -11.64 9.09
N LYS A 41 -9.17 -12.63 9.83
CA LYS A 41 -7.86 -12.51 10.47
C LYS A 41 -6.74 -12.41 9.43
N PHE A 42 -6.85 -13.13 8.32
CA PHE A 42 -5.89 -13.07 7.22
C PHE A 42 -5.89 -11.69 6.55
N LEU A 43 -7.08 -11.11 6.32
CA LEU A 43 -7.21 -9.74 5.81
C LEU A 43 -6.63 -8.70 6.78
N GLU A 44 -6.91 -8.81 8.09
CA GLU A 44 -6.37 -7.90 9.10
C GLU A 44 -4.84 -7.98 9.20
N VAL A 45 -4.28 -9.19 9.20
CA VAL A 45 -2.83 -9.41 9.21
C VAL A 45 -2.21 -8.91 7.91
N LYS A 46 -2.85 -9.14 6.77
CA LYS A 46 -2.40 -8.65 5.47
C LYS A 46 -2.39 -7.12 5.43
N ASP A 47 -3.43 -6.45 5.94
CA ASP A 47 -3.49 -4.98 5.99
C ASP A 47 -2.46 -4.39 6.94
N ARG A 48 -2.21 -5.04 8.09
CA ARG A 48 -1.11 -4.67 9.00
C ARG A 48 0.25 -4.85 8.32
N LEU A 49 0.46 -5.96 7.61
CA LEU A 49 1.70 -6.22 6.89
C LEU A 49 1.88 -5.25 5.72
N ILE A 50 0.82 -4.92 4.99
CA ILE A 50 0.83 -3.90 3.93
C ILE A 50 1.21 -2.54 4.49
N ASN A 51 0.66 -2.14 5.65
CA ASN A 51 1.01 -0.87 6.29
C ASN A 51 2.46 -0.84 6.80
N ILE A 52 2.97 -1.96 7.34
CA ILE A 52 4.38 -2.09 7.73
C ILE A 52 5.29 -2.00 6.49
N TYR A 53 4.93 -2.71 5.42
CA TYR A 53 5.70 -2.82 4.18
C TYR A 53 5.64 -1.54 3.32
N ASN A 54 4.59 -0.73 3.46
CA ASN A 54 4.41 0.53 2.74
C ASN A 54 4.72 1.77 3.59
N SER A 55 5.29 1.61 4.79
CA SER A 55 5.64 2.76 5.63
C SER A 55 6.75 3.60 4.97
N LYS A 56 6.33 4.59 4.17
CA LYS A 56 7.21 5.62 3.62
C LYS A 56 7.76 6.44 4.78
N ALA A 57 8.96 6.09 5.26
CA ALA A 57 9.64 6.89 6.26
C ALA A 57 10.14 8.18 5.63
N GLN A 58 9.70 9.33 6.16
CA GLN A 58 10.27 10.62 5.82
C GLN A 58 11.35 10.95 6.85
N ILE A 59 12.54 11.32 6.39
CA ILE A 59 13.68 11.65 7.24
C ILE A 59 14.10 13.08 6.95
N GLY A 60 14.13 13.91 7.98
CA GLY A 60 14.61 15.28 7.90
C GLY A 60 14.30 16.07 9.17
N LYS A 61 14.72 17.34 9.17
CA LYS A 61 14.49 18.25 10.30
C LYS A 61 13.37 19.22 9.97
N TYR A 62 12.58 19.52 10.99
CA TYR A 62 11.61 20.61 10.98
C TYR A 62 12.13 21.78 11.81
N SER A 63 11.79 23.00 11.39
CA SER A 63 11.92 24.22 12.16
C SER A 63 10.68 25.07 11.91
N ASN A 64 9.97 25.48 12.96
CA ASN A 64 8.73 26.26 12.87
C ASN A 64 7.67 25.63 11.94
N GLY A 65 7.55 24.30 11.94
CA GLY A 65 6.63 23.57 11.06
C GLY A 65 7.09 23.44 9.60
N LEU A 66 8.24 24.02 9.24
CA LEU A 66 8.81 23.96 7.89
C LEU A 66 9.92 22.91 7.79
N LYS A 67 10.00 22.24 6.64
CA LYS A 67 11.10 21.32 6.31
C LYS A 67 12.37 22.13 6.09
N ILE A 68 13.46 21.81 6.78
CA ILE A 68 14.75 22.50 6.59
C ILE A 68 15.89 21.51 6.33
N GLY A 69 16.90 21.93 5.57
CA GLY A 69 18.10 21.13 5.30
C GLY A 69 17.83 19.91 4.40
N LYS A 70 18.59 18.83 4.60
CA LYS A 70 18.46 17.62 3.80
C LYS A 70 17.23 16.82 4.22
N TRP A 71 16.46 16.40 3.22
CA TRP A 71 15.26 15.58 3.37
C TRP A 71 15.34 14.36 2.46
N GLY A 72 14.78 13.24 2.94
CA GLY A 72 14.73 11.97 2.22
C GLY A 72 13.41 11.25 2.45
N TYR A 73 12.98 10.52 1.42
CA TYR A 73 11.92 9.53 1.50
C TYR A 73 12.55 8.16 1.32
N MET A 74 12.31 7.27 2.27
CA MET A 74 12.83 5.92 2.27
C MET A 74 11.73 4.91 1.95
N LYS A 75 12.08 3.85 1.24
CA LYS A 75 11.26 2.65 1.03
C LYS A 75 12.19 1.45 1.05
N ASN A 76 11.92 0.47 1.92
CA ASN A 76 12.76 -0.72 2.09
C ASN A 76 14.25 -0.37 2.29
N ASP A 77 14.54 0.61 3.15
CA ASP A 77 15.89 1.14 3.42
C ASP A 77 16.58 1.85 2.25
N ASP A 78 15.94 1.93 1.07
CA ASP A 78 16.44 2.69 -0.08
C ASP A 78 15.86 4.11 -0.12
N LYS A 79 16.71 5.09 -0.41
CA LYS A 79 16.28 6.48 -0.62
C LYS A 79 15.66 6.63 -2.01
N ILE A 80 14.33 6.75 -2.07
CA ILE A 80 13.58 6.86 -3.32
C ILE A 80 13.35 8.30 -3.78
N ALA A 81 13.40 9.27 -2.87
CA ALA A 81 13.22 10.69 -3.17
C ALA A 81 13.80 11.58 -2.09
N GLY A 82 13.80 12.89 -2.34
CA GLY A 82 14.31 13.87 -1.38
C GLY A 82 14.94 15.07 -2.04
N GLY A 83 15.54 15.93 -1.21
CA GLY A 83 16.10 17.18 -1.66
C GLY A 83 16.67 18.00 -0.51
N GLN A 84 17.09 19.21 -0.82
CA GLN A 84 17.49 20.19 0.18
C GLN A 84 16.42 21.27 0.29
N TYR A 85 16.19 21.76 1.50
CA TYR A 85 15.24 22.81 1.82
C TYR A 85 15.96 23.99 2.48
N ASN A 86 15.62 25.21 2.09
CA ASN A 86 16.10 26.44 2.73
C ASN A 86 15.34 26.72 4.04
N GLU A 87 15.70 27.81 4.72
CA GLU A 87 15.09 28.21 6.01
C GLU A 87 13.60 28.59 5.87
N GLN A 88 13.17 28.94 4.66
CA GLN A 88 11.79 29.27 4.32
C GLN A 88 10.97 28.02 3.92
N GLY A 89 11.54 26.82 4.03
CA GLY A 89 10.85 25.58 3.67
C GLY A 89 10.71 25.32 2.17
N GLN A 90 11.46 26.04 1.33
CA GLN A 90 11.45 25.89 -0.11
C GLN A 90 12.55 24.92 -0.56
N LYS A 91 12.26 24.08 -1.56
CA LYS A 91 13.26 23.19 -2.17
C LYS A 91 14.33 23.99 -2.90
N ILE A 92 15.58 23.58 -2.78
CA ILE A 92 16.73 24.18 -3.46
C ILE A 92 17.68 23.11 -3.98
N GLY A 93 18.40 23.42 -5.06
CA GLY A 93 19.36 22.52 -5.68
C GLY A 93 18.69 21.26 -6.26
N LYS A 94 19.45 20.17 -6.34
CA LYS A 94 18.98 18.89 -6.91
C LYS A 94 17.97 18.21 -6.01
N CYS A 95 16.79 17.92 -6.56
CA CYS A 95 15.69 17.26 -5.87
C CYS A 95 15.06 16.16 -6.73
N ILE A 96 14.47 15.20 -6.04
CA ILE A 96 13.67 14.11 -6.61
C ILE A 96 12.27 14.23 -5.99
N ASP A 97 11.28 14.54 -6.81
CA ASP A 97 9.88 14.60 -6.40
C ASP A 97 9.19 13.27 -6.68
N LEU A 98 8.44 12.76 -5.71
CA LEU A 98 7.46 11.69 -5.95
C LEU A 98 6.19 12.31 -6.51
N LEU A 99 5.67 11.78 -7.61
CA LEU A 99 4.29 12.10 -8.01
C LEU A 99 3.30 11.47 -7.02
N GLU A 100 2.26 12.21 -6.66
CA GLU A 100 1.44 11.97 -5.47
C GLU A 100 0.47 10.78 -5.62
N SER A 101 0.17 10.38 -6.86
CA SER A 101 -0.95 9.50 -7.21
C SER A 101 -0.58 8.05 -7.54
N PHE A 102 0.43 7.48 -6.88
CA PHE A 102 0.91 6.14 -7.28
C PHE A 102 0.40 4.98 -6.44
N CYS A 103 0.13 3.88 -7.16
CA CYS A 103 -0.08 2.56 -6.59
C CYS A 103 1.25 1.91 -6.19
N ASP A 104 1.20 0.90 -5.33
CA ASP A 104 2.39 0.18 -4.85
C ASP A 104 3.19 -0.53 -5.96
N GLN A 105 2.59 -0.68 -7.14
CA GLN A 105 3.18 -1.40 -8.27
C GLN A 105 4.00 -0.52 -9.21
N ALA A 106 3.80 0.79 -9.19
CA ALA A 106 4.45 1.71 -10.11
C ALA A 106 4.82 3.01 -9.41
N GLN A 107 6.03 3.50 -9.63
CA GLN A 107 6.51 4.76 -9.08
C GLN A 107 7.02 5.63 -10.23
N ALA A 108 6.60 6.89 -10.28
CA ALA A 108 7.29 7.88 -11.09
C ALA A 108 7.90 8.98 -10.22
N THR A 109 9.08 9.42 -10.63
CA THR A 109 9.81 10.51 -10.00
C THR A 109 10.13 11.60 -11.00
N PHE A 110 10.17 12.83 -10.51
CA PHE A 110 10.66 13.98 -11.26
C PHE A 110 12.02 14.38 -10.69
N ASN A 111 13.05 14.26 -11.52
CA ASN A 111 14.42 14.55 -11.12
C ASN A 111 14.85 15.86 -11.78
N GLY A 112 15.26 16.83 -10.97
CA GLY A 112 15.71 18.10 -11.51
C GLY A 112 16.27 19.02 -10.44
N GLU A 113 16.34 20.30 -10.79
CA GLU A 113 16.91 21.33 -9.91
C GLU A 113 15.89 22.42 -9.61
N TYR A 114 15.94 22.89 -8.36
CA TYR A 114 15.21 24.06 -7.89
C TYR A 114 16.18 25.20 -7.64
N ASN A 115 15.79 26.41 -8.01
CA ASN A 115 16.53 27.62 -7.65
C ASN A 115 16.28 28.03 -6.19
N LEU A 116 16.96 29.08 -5.74
CA LEU A 116 16.85 29.60 -4.36
C LEU A 116 15.45 30.11 -3.97
N LYS A 117 14.58 30.36 -4.95
CA LYS A 117 13.17 30.78 -4.74
C LYS A 117 12.20 29.59 -4.75
N GLY A 118 12.67 28.35 -4.77
CA GLY A 118 11.80 27.16 -4.82
C GLY A 118 11.18 26.88 -6.19
N LYS A 119 11.72 27.45 -7.27
CA LYS A 119 11.20 27.28 -8.63
C LYS A 119 12.02 26.26 -9.42
N LYS A 120 11.37 25.43 -10.23
CA LYS A 120 12.03 24.42 -11.09
C LYS A 120 12.86 25.13 -12.16
N VAL A 121 14.08 24.67 -12.39
CA VAL A 121 15.00 25.22 -13.40
C VAL A 121 15.77 24.12 -14.11
N GLY A 122 16.24 24.40 -15.32
CA GLY A 122 17.09 23.51 -16.08
C GLY A 122 16.38 22.25 -16.56
N LYS A 123 17.12 21.16 -16.71
CA LYS A 123 16.61 19.87 -17.20
C LYS A 123 15.82 19.16 -16.10
N TRP A 124 14.66 18.62 -16.47
CA TRP A 124 13.83 17.77 -15.64
C TRP A 124 13.56 16.46 -16.33
N ASP A 125 13.91 15.36 -15.67
CA ASP A 125 13.73 14.00 -16.15
C ASP A 125 12.55 13.35 -15.41
N ILE A 126 11.66 12.68 -16.15
CA ILE A 126 10.56 11.89 -15.62
C ILE A 126 10.99 10.43 -15.66
N MET A 127 11.24 9.87 -14.49
CA MET A 127 11.65 8.48 -14.34
C MET A 127 10.45 7.65 -13.90
N TYR A 128 10.34 6.42 -14.40
CA TYR A 128 9.28 5.48 -14.04
C TYR A 128 9.89 4.13 -13.70
N CYS A 129 9.44 3.53 -12.59
CA CYS A 129 9.88 2.22 -12.12
C CYS A 129 8.64 1.36 -11.83
N ILE A 130 8.62 0.16 -12.41
CA ILE A 130 7.66 -0.88 -12.05
C ILE A 130 8.30 -1.74 -10.96
N ARG A 131 7.54 -2.10 -9.92
CA ARG A 131 8.04 -2.80 -8.72
C ARG A 131 8.92 -4.03 -9.02
N TYR A 132 8.64 -4.77 -10.09
CA TYR A 132 9.36 -5.99 -10.44
C TYR A 132 10.67 -5.74 -11.21
N GLU A 133 10.83 -4.58 -11.84
CA GLU A 133 12.01 -4.29 -12.67
C GLU A 133 13.17 -3.68 -11.89
N GLN A 134 12.91 -3.12 -10.70
CA GLN A 134 13.88 -2.45 -9.80
C GLN A 134 14.72 -1.31 -10.43
N GLN A 135 14.53 -1.00 -11.71
CA GLN A 135 15.27 0.01 -12.45
C GLN A 135 14.33 1.12 -12.92
N PHE A 136 14.75 2.37 -12.68
CA PHE A 136 14.05 3.54 -13.20
C PHE A 136 14.37 3.72 -14.69
N LYS A 137 13.32 3.81 -15.51
CA LYS A 137 13.38 4.11 -16.94
C LYS A 137 12.99 5.57 -17.19
N LEU A 138 13.73 6.26 -18.04
CA LEU A 138 13.38 7.60 -18.49
C LEU A 138 12.18 7.51 -19.45
N ILE A 139 11.04 8.10 -19.07
CA ILE A 139 9.81 8.07 -19.88
C ILE A 139 9.46 9.44 -20.47
N GLY A 140 10.18 10.48 -20.07
CA GLY A 140 9.99 11.82 -20.59
C GLY A 140 10.81 12.84 -19.81
N GLY A 141 10.58 14.11 -20.13
CA GLY A 141 11.28 15.20 -19.49
C GLY A 141 10.93 16.54 -20.10
N GLY A 142 11.77 17.52 -19.82
CA GLY A 142 11.86 18.78 -20.55
C GLY A 142 12.72 19.79 -19.81
N PHE A 143 12.78 21.01 -20.33
CA PHE A 143 13.57 22.08 -19.74
C PHE A 143 12.68 23.17 -19.19
N TYR A 144 13.04 23.69 -18.02
CA TYR A 144 12.42 24.87 -17.42
C TYR A 144 13.37 26.04 -17.53
N ARG A 145 12.86 27.16 -18.04
CA ARG A 145 13.64 28.39 -18.10
C ARG A 145 13.95 28.88 -16.68
N ASN A 146 15.13 29.47 -16.50
CA ASN A 146 15.52 30.11 -15.24
C ASN A 146 14.89 31.51 -15.09
N ASP A 147 13.62 31.65 -15.47
CA ASP A 147 12.85 32.87 -15.26
C ASP A 147 11.68 32.59 -14.31
N GLU A 148 10.95 33.65 -13.98
CA GLU A 148 9.87 33.54 -13.02
C GLU A 148 8.63 32.84 -13.57
N SER A 149 8.56 32.61 -14.88
CA SER A 149 7.37 32.14 -15.59
C SER A 149 7.09 30.64 -15.44
N GLN A 150 8.09 29.85 -15.01
CA GLN A 150 8.00 28.37 -14.95
C GLN A 150 7.58 27.73 -16.29
N THR A 151 7.84 28.41 -17.40
CA THR A 151 7.51 27.91 -18.74
C THR A 151 8.40 26.73 -19.09
N LYS A 152 7.78 25.61 -19.43
CA LYS A 152 8.47 24.43 -19.98
C LYS A 152 8.80 24.68 -21.45
N ILE A 153 10.08 24.63 -21.80
CA ILE A 153 10.60 24.86 -23.16
C ILE A 153 11.11 23.55 -23.75
N GLY A 154 10.25 22.84 -24.49
CA GLY A 154 10.64 21.66 -25.26
C GLY A 154 10.51 20.31 -24.53
N ARG A 155 10.78 19.25 -25.30
CA ARG A 155 10.75 17.85 -24.91
C ARG A 155 12.08 17.19 -25.23
#